data_AF-A0A254RV45-F1
#
_entry.id   AF-A0A254RV45-F1
#
_cell.length_a   1.000
_cell.length_b   1.000
_cell.length_c   1.000
_cell.angle_alpha   90.00
_cell.angle_beta   90.00
_cell.angle_gamma   90.00
#
_symmetry.space_group_name_H-M   'P 1'
#
loop_
_entity.id
_entity.type
_entity.pdbx_description
1 polymer ?
#
loop_
_entity_poly.entity_id
_entity_poly.type
_entity_poly.pdbx_seq_one_letter_code
_entity_poly.pdbx_strand_id
1 'polypeptide(L)'
;MIKFLKDFWGAQDTLERKMFWSILVVVTVVATCSAIFTIYEGLNFSASLASLGCALLCFIIAFVAVRTSLYNQCYLVMCCALSCFLMPMLFLFCGGITSGMPLYCITSLALIAFAVRGRAKNISFTISLLIQTAIIYLSWKNPDMLYTTLDRDGAFLDILVTHILTGITLFAVGSFSLMSYVQEREKSEKLVARLDYLAVRDSLTGLYNRRYLLKFLEETVWKHRNDYFIAMFDLDNFKQINNKYGHTFGDTVICTVGKLIQKSEDETTGEIVTRFGCEKFIYLINAGSEVEAYAKVESIRKAVRQITFEEHPELQLTISGGLLPCNSKSASDVKQLLFRVDELVVSAKNQGKNQIRNMVEN
;
A
#
# COMPACT_ATOMS: atom_id res chain seq x y z
N MET A 1 20.81 -12.75 -20.98
CA MET A 1 20.98 -12.65 -19.52
C MET A 1 20.03 -11.63 -18.88
N ILE A 2 20.02 -10.36 -19.32
CA ILE A 2 19.17 -9.29 -18.73
C ILE A 2 17.66 -9.58 -18.83
N LYS A 3 17.18 -10.08 -19.98
CA LYS A 3 15.76 -10.43 -20.18
C LYS A 3 15.30 -11.57 -19.26
N PHE A 4 16.08 -12.66 -19.18
CA PHE A 4 15.82 -13.78 -18.29
C PHE A 4 15.76 -13.36 -16.81
N LEU A 5 16.68 -12.50 -16.36
CA LEU A 5 16.65 -11.97 -15.00
C LEU A 5 15.38 -11.14 -14.75
N LYS A 6 15.01 -10.29 -15.70
CA LYS A 6 13.79 -9.47 -15.60
C LYS A 6 12.54 -10.35 -15.52
N ASP A 7 12.47 -11.40 -16.33
CA ASP A 7 11.34 -12.34 -16.36
C ASP A 7 11.30 -13.17 -15.06
N PHE A 8 12.46 -13.63 -14.55
CA PHE A 8 12.56 -14.36 -13.29
C PHE A 8 12.11 -13.53 -12.08
N TRP A 9 12.57 -12.27 -11.98
CA TRP A 9 12.17 -11.35 -10.91
C TRP A 9 10.73 -10.88 -11.04
N GLY A 10 10.22 -10.78 -12.27
CA GLY A 10 8.82 -10.51 -12.58
C GLY A 10 7.88 -11.64 -12.15
N ALA A 11 8.34 -12.90 -12.23
CA ALA A 11 7.59 -14.09 -11.85
C ALA A 11 7.55 -14.37 -10.33
N GLN A 12 8.09 -13.48 -9.49
CA GLN A 12 8.03 -13.58 -8.04
C GLN A 12 6.85 -12.77 -7.52
N ASP A 13 5.77 -13.45 -7.13
CA ASP A 13 4.51 -12.77 -6.79
C ASP A 13 4.53 -12.11 -5.40
N THR A 14 5.35 -12.64 -4.49
CA THR A 14 5.43 -12.15 -3.10
C THR A 14 6.77 -11.49 -2.79
N LEU A 15 6.74 -10.51 -1.89
CA LEU A 15 7.94 -9.82 -1.37
C LEU A 15 8.93 -10.82 -0.76
N GLU A 16 8.41 -11.81 -0.04
CA GLU A 16 9.22 -12.84 0.64
C GLU A 16 10.04 -13.66 -0.36
N ARG A 17 9.44 -14.01 -1.50
CA ARG A 17 10.11 -14.77 -2.57
C ARG A 17 11.17 -13.93 -3.28
N LYS A 18 10.90 -12.64 -3.50
CA LYS A 18 11.88 -11.69 -4.05
C LYS A 18 13.07 -11.51 -3.12
N MET A 19 12.81 -11.29 -1.83
CA MET A 19 13.88 -11.24 -0.83
C MET A 19 14.69 -12.53 -0.86
N PHE A 20 14.02 -13.70 -0.83
CA PHE A 20 14.66 -15.02 -0.80
C PHE A 20 15.73 -15.18 -1.85
N TRP A 21 15.35 -15.03 -3.11
CA TRP A 21 16.29 -15.19 -4.19
C TRP A 21 17.40 -14.14 -4.16
N SER A 22 17.12 -12.91 -3.72
CA SER A 22 18.12 -11.84 -3.74
C SER A 22 19.21 -12.11 -2.72
N ILE A 23 18.82 -12.43 -1.48
CA ILE A 23 19.76 -12.73 -0.41
C ILE A 23 20.51 -14.03 -0.75
N LEU A 24 19.83 -15.06 -1.26
CA LEU A 24 20.46 -16.32 -1.61
C LEU A 24 21.53 -16.15 -2.71
N VAL A 25 21.26 -15.34 -3.74
CA VAL A 25 22.23 -15.03 -4.79
C VAL A 25 23.44 -14.30 -4.21
N VAL A 26 23.22 -13.27 -3.40
CA VAL A 26 24.32 -12.51 -2.77
C VAL A 26 25.18 -13.43 -1.90
N VAL A 27 24.57 -14.23 -1.04
CA VAL A 27 25.29 -15.17 -0.15
C VAL A 27 26.05 -16.22 -0.97
N THR A 28 25.47 -16.75 -2.04
CA THR A 28 26.13 -17.75 -2.89
C THR A 28 27.35 -17.16 -3.60
N VAL A 29 27.24 -15.93 -4.12
CA VAL A 29 28.37 -15.23 -4.76
C VAL A 29 29.50 -15.01 -3.75
N VAL A 30 29.18 -14.52 -2.55
CA VAL A 30 30.17 -14.26 -1.50
C VAL A 30 30.84 -15.55 -1.03
N ALA A 31 30.07 -16.61 -0.81
CA ALA A 31 30.58 -17.93 -0.44
C ALA A 31 31.52 -18.50 -1.52
N THR A 32 31.17 -18.33 -2.79
CA THR A 32 32.00 -18.80 -3.92
C THR A 32 33.30 -18.00 -4.04
N CYS A 33 33.23 -16.67 -3.96
CA CYS A 33 34.41 -15.80 -3.97
C CYS A 33 35.34 -16.11 -2.79
N SER A 34 34.77 -16.28 -1.59
CA SER A 34 35.51 -16.65 -0.39
C SER A 34 36.21 -18.00 -0.56
N ALA A 35 35.51 -19.03 -1.08
CA ALA A 35 36.11 -20.35 -1.32
C ALA A 35 37.27 -20.32 -2.32
N ILE A 36 37.14 -19.57 -3.43
CA ILE A 36 38.22 -19.39 -4.41
C ILE A 36 39.44 -18.72 -3.76
N PHE A 37 39.19 -17.71 -2.93
CA PHE A 37 40.24 -17.00 -2.24
C PHE A 37 40.95 -17.87 -1.18
N THR A 38 40.20 -18.67 -0.41
CA THR A 38 40.76 -19.66 0.52
C THR A 38 41.70 -20.65 -0.18
N ILE A 39 41.35 -21.09 -1.39
CA ILE A 39 42.20 -21.97 -2.21
C ILE A 39 43.46 -21.24 -2.67
N TYR A 40 43.33 -19.98 -3.09
CA TYR A 40 44.46 -19.16 -3.55
C TYR A 40 45.48 -18.89 -2.44
N GLU A 41 45.03 -18.66 -1.21
CA GLU A 41 45.90 -18.47 -0.04
C GLU A 41 46.66 -19.74 0.37
N GLY A 42 46.37 -20.89 -0.24
CA GLY A 42 47.01 -22.16 0.08
C GLY A 42 46.68 -22.66 1.49
N LEU A 43 45.54 -22.22 2.04
CA LEU A 43 45.04 -22.70 3.33
C LEU A 43 44.79 -24.21 3.28
N ASN A 44 44.78 -24.83 4.46
CA ASN A 44 44.59 -26.28 4.62
C ASN A 44 43.38 -26.82 3.83
N PHE A 45 43.49 -28.05 3.31
CA PHE A 45 42.43 -28.71 2.53
C PHE A 45 41.06 -28.68 3.23
N SER A 46 41.04 -28.79 4.56
CA SER A 46 39.83 -28.70 5.39
C SER A 46 39.13 -27.33 5.31
N ALA A 47 39.89 -26.24 5.25
CA ALA A 47 39.36 -24.88 5.13
C ALA A 47 38.67 -24.69 3.78
N SER A 48 39.34 -25.12 2.69
CA SER A 48 38.77 -25.07 1.34
C SER A 48 37.48 -25.91 1.22
N LEU A 49 37.45 -27.09 1.83
CA LEU A 49 36.27 -27.95 1.84
C LEU A 49 35.10 -27.34 2.63
N ALA A 50 35.39 -26.73 3.78
CA ALA A 50 34.39 -26.03 4.59
C ALA A 50 33.79 -24.82 3.85
N SER A 51 34.63 -24.04 3.16
CA SER A 51 34.18 -22.89 2.34
C SER A 51 33.30 -23.33 1.17
N LEU A 52 33.67 -24.43 0.47
CA LEU A 52 32.82 -25.02 -0.58
C LEU A 52 31.47 -25.54 -0.03
N GLY A 53 31.46 -26.03 1.21
CA GLY A 53 30.24 -26.43 1.92
C GLY A 53 29.21 -25.30 2.03
N CYS A 54 29.65 -24.03 2.14
CA CYS A 54 28.77 -22.86 2.15
C CYS A 54 27.96 -22.72 0.85
N ALA A 55 28.63 -22.84 -0.29
CA ALA A 55 28.00 -22.73 -1.59
C ALA A 55 27.05 -23.92 -1.86
N LEU A 56 27.46 -25.12 -1.47
CA LEU A 56 26.63 -26.33 -1.57
C LEU A 56 25.34 -26.19 -0.74
N LEU A 57 25.45 -25.70 0.49
CA LEU A 57 24.30 -25.45 1.37
C LEU A 57 23.30 -24.49 0.71
N CYS A 58 23.79 -23.38 0.12
CA CYS A 58 22.93 -22.43 -0.58
C CYS A 58 22.19 -23.10 -1.75
N PHE A 59 22.86 -23.96 -2.51
CA PHE A 59 22.24 -24.70 -3.61
C PHE A 59 21.16 -25.69 -3.13
N ILE A 60 21.44 -26.43 -2.05
CA ILE A 60 20.46 -27.35 -1.45
C ILE A 60 19.23 -26.58 -0.98
N ILE A 61 19.43 -25.44 -0.32
CA ILE A 61 18.33 -24.59 0.16
C ILE A 61 17.53 -24.00 -1.01
N ALA A 62 18.20 -23.58 -2.09
CA ALA A 62 17.53 -23.16 -3.32
C ALA A 62 16.59 -24.26 -3.84
N PHE A 63 17.09 -25.49 -3.92
CA PHE A 63 16.35 -26.64 -4.42
C PHE A 63 15.14 -26.97 -3.52
N VAL A 64 15.34 -27.02 -2.20
CA VAL A 64 14.27 -27.28 -1.24
C VAL A 64 13.22 -26.17 -1.28
N ALA A 65 13.62 -24.91 -1.39
CA ALA A 65 12.69 -23.78 -1.46
C ALA A 65 11.83 -23.83 -2.72
N VAL A 66 12.39 -24.20 -3.87
CA VAL A 66 11.63 -24.41 -5.12
C VAL A 66 10.63 -25.55 -4.97
N ARG A 67 11.00 -26.66 -4.33
CA ARG A 67 10.15 -27.85 -4.20
C ARG A 67 9.04 -27.71 -3.16
N THR A 68 9.31 -27.04 -2.05
CA THR A 68 8.38 -26.96 -0.91
C THR A 68 7.58 -25.66 -0.88
N SER A 69 8.05 -24.61 -1.57
CA SER A 69 7.52 -23.24 -1.46
C SER A 69 7.55 -22.65 -0.03
N LEU A 70 8.31 -23.26 0.89
CA LEU A 70 8.45 -22.83 2.29
C LEU A 70 9.62 -21.86 2.46
N TYR A 71 9.58 -20.72 1.76
CA TYR A 71 10.69 -19.76 1.68
C TYR A 71 11.16 -19.22 3.04
N ASN A 72 10.23 -18.87 3.94
CA ASN A 72 10.57 -18.35 5.27
C ASN A 72 11.30 -19.37 6.14
N GLN A 73 10.94 -20.65 6.03
CA GLN A 73 11.59 -21.73 6.76
C GLN A 73 12.97 -22.03 6.16
N CYS A 74 13.08 -22.02 4.82
CA CYS A 74 14.35 -22.15 4.12
C CYS A 74 15.34 -21.05 4.51
N TYR A 75 14.86 -19.82 4.69
CA TYR A 75 15.68 -18.71 5.22
C TYR A 75 16.20 -18.94 6.61
N LEU A 76 15.31 -19.34 7.52
CA LEU A 76 15.67 -19.61 8.91
C LEU A 76 16.75 -20.70 8.97
N VAL A 77 16.54 -21.80 8.24
CA VAL A 77 17.50 -22.91 8.15
C VAL A 77 18.83 -22.43 7.58
N MET A 78 18.81 -21.66 6.48
CA MET A 78 20.04 -21.10 5.89
C MET A 78 20.81 -20.25 6.89
N CYS A 79 20.16 -19.24 7.48
CA CYS A 79 20.82 -18.29 8.37
C CYS A 79 21.32 -18.98 9.65
N CYS A 80 20.59 -19.95 10.19
CA CYS A 80 21.03 -20.73 11.33
C CYS A 80 22.19 -21.67 10.96
N ALA A 81 22.12 -22.37 9.83
CA ALA A 81 23.19 -23.25 9.37
C ALA A 81 24.49 -22.49 9.12
N LEU A 82 24.41 -21.34 8.44
CA LEU A 82 25.54 -20.44 8.23
C LEU A 82 26.08 -19.93 9.58
N SER A 83 25.23 -19.34 10.43
CA SER A 83 25.70 -18.58 11.60
C SER A 83 26.05 -19.44 12.81
N CYS A 84 25.37 -20.57 13.03
CA CYS A 84 25.56 -21.43 14.21
C CYS A 84 26.52 -22.59 13.97
N PHE A 85 26.72 -23.03 12.72
CA PHE A 85 27.56 -24.21 12.44
C PHE A 85 28.73 -23.84 11.54
N LEU A 86 28.45 -23.20 10.41
CA LEU A 86 29.47 -22.98 9.39
C LEU A 86 30.45 -21.87 9.78
N MET A 87 29.96 -20.77 10.35
CA MET A 87 30.82 -19.67 10.84
C MET A 87 31.75 -20.15 11.97
N PRO A 88 31.31 -20.84 13.04
CA PRO A 88 32.22 -21.37 14.05
C PRO A 88 33.23 -22.38 13.49
N MET A 89 32.81 -23.23 12.55
CA MET A 89 33.71 -24.19 11.89
C MET A 89 34.81 -23.45 11.11
N LEU A 90 34.43 -22.49 10.25
CA LEU A 90 35.37 -21.69 9.46
C LEU A 90 36.27 -20.83 10.35
N PHE A 91 35.76 -20.34 11.48
CA PHE A 91 36.55 -19.61 12.46
C PHE A 91 37.75 -20.43 12.93
N LEU A 92 37.57 -21.74 13.20
CA LEU A 92 38.67 -22.61 13.63
C LEU A 92 39.65 -22.98 12.49
N PHE A 93 39.15 -23.13 11.26
CA PHE A 93 39.97 -23.56 10.13
C PHE A 93 40.75 -22.44 9.44
N CYS A 94 40.21 -21.22 9.47
CA CYS A 94 40.72 -20.09 8.71
C CYS A 94 41.41 -19.02 9.58
N GLY A 95 42.05 -19.40 10.69
CA GLY A 95 42.87 -18.49 11.48
C GLY A 95 42.15 -17.66 12.54
N GLY A 96 40.85 -17.86 12.75
CA GLY A 96 40.12 -17.30 13.88
C GLY A 96 40.23 -15.78 14.02
N ILE A 97 40.74 -15.30 15.15
CA ILE A 97 40.78 -13.86 15.46
C ILE A 97 41.82 -13.10 14.63
N THR A 98 42.82 -13.78 14.07
CA THR A 98 43.89 -13.14 13.27
C THR A 98 43.53 -13.04 11.79
N SER A 99 42.33 -13.49 11.40
CA SER A 99 41.83 -13.45 10.02
C SER A 99 40.57 -12.59 9.91
N GLY A 100 39.95 -12.54 8.73
CA GLY A 100 38.69 -11.86 8.46
C GLY A 100 37.46 -12.50 9.12
N MET A 101 37.60 -13.65 9.78
CA MET A 101 36.46 -14.41 10.34
C MET A 101 35.55 -13.63 11.30
N PRO A 102 36.04 -12.69 12.14
CA PRO A 102 35.15 -11.83 12.94
C PRO A 102 34.17 -11.01 12.08
N LEU A 103 34.59 -10.53 10.91
CA LEU A 103 33.74 -9.76 9.99
C LEU A 103 32.67 -10.65 9.34
N TYR A 104 33.02 -11.89 8.99
CA TYR A 104 32.05 -12.88 8.51
C TYR A 104 31.03 -13.26 9.59
N CYS A 105 31.46 -13.39 10.86
CA CYS A 105 30.57 -13.61 11.99
C CYS A 105 29.54 -12.47 12.11
N ILE A 106 29.98 -11.22 12.12
CA ILE A 106 29.09 -10.04 12.16
C ILE A 106 28.12 -10.04 10.96
N THR A 107 28.63 -10.35 9.77
CA THR A 107 27.80 -10.38 8.55
C THR A 107 26.73 -11.47 8.62
N SER A 108 27.06 -12.64 9.16
CA SER A 108 26.09 -13.74 9.36
C SER A 108 24.97 -13.36 10.34
N LEU A 109 25.30 -12.63 11.41
CA LEU A 109 24.32 -12.09 12.35
C LEU A 109 23.41 -11.03 11.70
N ALA A 110 24.00 -10.15 10.88
CA ALA A 110 23.23 -9.16 10.12
C ALA A 110 22.28 -9.82 9.11
N LEU A 111 22.71 -10.91 8.46
CA LEU A 111 21.83 -11.70 7.58
C LEU A 111 20.61 -12.23 8.34
N ILE A 112 20.76 -12.72 9.57
CA ILE A 112 19.61 -13.09 10.41
C ILE A 112 18.69 -11.89 10.62
N ALA A 113 19.25 -10.73 10.94
CA ALA A 113 18.48 -9.52 11.22
C ALA A 113 17.65 -9.03 10.02
N PHE A 114 18.19 -9.13 8.80
CA PHE A 114 17.51 -8.71 7.57
C PHE A 114 16.58 -9.78 6.98
N ALA A 115 16.92 -11.06 7.12
CA ALA A 115 16.23 -12.14 6.43
C ALA A 115 15.15 -12.83 7.28
N VAL A 116 15.38 -13.00 8.59
CA VAL A 116 14.49 -13.79 9.45
C VAL A 116 13.44 -12.88 10.07
N ARG A 117 12.18 -13.35 10.13
CA ARG A 117 11.05 -12.58 10.66
C ARG A 117 10.53 -13.13 11.99
N GLY A 118 9.74 -12.31 12.69
CA GLY A 118 9.03 -12.70 13.90
C GLY A 118 9.94 -13.07 15.08
N ARG A 119 9.43 -13.90 16.00
CA ARG A 119 10.16 -14.34 17.20
C ARG A 119 11.39 -15.19 16.89
N ALA A 120 11.35 -15.96 15.79
CA ALA A 120 12.46 -16.79 15.34
C ALA A 120 13.73 -15.95 15.06
N LYS A 121 13.57 -14.71 14.59
CA LYS A 121 14.69 -13.77 14.38
C LYS A 121 15.47 -13.55 15.67
N ASN A 122 14.78 -13.12 16.73
CA ASN A 122 15.42 -12.75 17.98
C ASN A 122 16.07 -13.97 18.66
N ILE A 123 15.39 -15.12 18.61
CA ILE A 123 15.90 -16.39 19.16
C ILE A 123 17.17 -16.81 18.41
N SER A 124 17.10 -16.89 17.07
CA SER A 124 18.22 -17.33 16.25
C SER A 124 19.42 -16.41 16.37
N PHE A 125 19.20 -15.09 16.33
CA PHE A 125 20.25 -14.08 16.51
C PHE A 125 20.95 -14.25 17.86
N THR A 126 20.17 -14.43 18.94
CA THR A 126 20.73 -14.59 20.29
C THR A 126 21.57 -15.87 20.40
N ILE A 127 21.05 -16.99 19.89
CA ILE A 127 21.78 -18.27 19.89
C ILE A 127 23.06 -18.16 19.07
N SER A 128 22.99 -17.62 17.85
CA SER A 128 24.17 -17.43 17.00
C SER A 128 25.21 -16.53 17.66
N LEU A 129 24.78 -15.42 18.28
CA LEU A 129 25.68 -14.51 18.99
C LEU A 129 26.38 -15.21 20.17
N LEU A 130 25.66 -16.01 20.96
CA LEU A 130 26.24 -16.77 22.07
C LEU A 130 27.26 -17.80 21.60
N ILE A 131 26.95 -18.55 20.53
CA ILE A 131 27.87 -19.53 19.94
C ILE A 131 29.13 -18.83 19.40
N GLN A 132 28.96 -17.74 18.67
CA GLN A 132 30.08 -16.96 18.11
C GLN A 132 30.94 -16.32 19.21
N THR A 133 30.31 -15.82 20.28
CA THR A 133 31.05 -15.28 21.44
C THR A 133 31.84 -16.40 22.14
N ALA A 134 31.23 -17.58 22.31
CA ALA A 134 31.89 -18.72 22.93
C ALA A 134 33.09 -19.22 22.12
N ILE A 135 32.97 -19.33 20.79
CA ILE A 135 34.08 -19.81 19.95
C ILE A 135 35.26 -18.83 19.95
N ILE A 136 34.99 -17.52 19.92
CA ILE A 136 36.02 -16.48 20.03
C ILE A 136 36.76 -16.57 21.37
N TYR A 137 36.01 -16.72 22.47
CA TYR A 137 36.60 -16.85 23.81
C TYR A 137 37.43 -18.14 23.95
N LEU A 138 36.90 -19.27 23.49
CA LEU A 138 37.58 -20.57 23.56
C LEU A 138 38.85 -20.61 22.71
N SER A 139 38.83 -20.01 21.51
CA SER A 139 40.02 -19.92 20.66
C SER A 139 41.09 -19.02 21.25
N TRP A 140 40.70 -17.95 21.95
CA TRP A 140 41.65 -17.08 22.65
C TRP A 140 42.31 -17.80 23.82
N LYS A 141 41.52 -18.57 24.59
CA LYS A 141 42.03 -19.33 25.74
C LYS A 141 42.89 -20.52 25.32
N ASN A 142 42.57 -21.17 24.20
CA ASN A 142 43.28 -22.33 23.68
C ASN A 142 43.70 -22.09 22.22
N PRO A 143 44.83 -21.38 21.98
CA PRO A 143 45.29 -21.07 20.63
C PRO A 143 45.52 -22.30 19.74
N ASP A 144 45.89 -23.43 20.33
CA ASP A 144 46.12 -24.71 19.63
C ASP A 144 44.85 -25.30 18.99
N MET A 145 43.66 -24.75 19.29
CA MET A 145 42.41 -25.12 18.61
C MET A 145 42.35 -24.61 17.16
N LEU A 146 43.17 -23.63 16.80
CA LEU A 146 43.22 -23.09 15.44
C LEU A 146 44.06 -24.01 14.55
N TYR A 147 43.46 -24.47 13.45
CA TYR A 147 44.15 -25.38 12.52
C TYR A 147 45.15 -24.68 11.61
N THR A 148 44.96 -23.38 11.39
CA THR A 148 45.80 -22.59 10.51
C THR A 148 46.15 -21.28 11.19
N THR A 149 47.42 -20.90 11.14
CA THR A 149 47.89 -19.57 11.54
C THR A 149 48.42 -18.86 10.31
N LEU A 150 47.81 -17.72 9.96
CA LEU A 150 48.27 -16.87 8.88
C LEU A 150 49.50 -16.07 9.34
N ASP A 151 50.45 -15.85 8.44
CA ASP A 151 51.51 -14.88 8.66
C ASP A 151 50.96 -13.45 8.55
N ARG A 152 51.82 -12.45 8.82
CA ARG A 152 51.38 -11.05 8.90
C ARG A 152 50.79 -10.55 7.58
N ASP A 153 51.39 -10.93 6.46
CA ASP A 153 50.99 -10.47 5.14
C ASP A 153 49.72 -11.17 4.66
N GLY A 154 49.61 -12.50 4.88
CA GLY A 154 48.39 -13.26 4.61
C GLY A 154 47.21 -12.80 5.46
N ALA A 155 47.42 -12.58 6.77
CA ALA A 155 46.39 -12.04 7.66
C ALA A 155 45.88 -10.66 7.20
N PHE A 156 46.78 -9.78 6.75
CA PHE A 156 46.41 -8.48 6.22
C PHE A 156 45.58 -8.60 4.93
N LEU A 157 46.01 -9.45 3.99
CA LEU A 157 45.31 -9.68 2.73
C LEU A 157 43.90 -10.24 2.97
N ASP A 158 43.76 -11.25 3.83
CA ASP A 158 42.48 -11.89 4.15
C ASP A 158 41.50 -10.92 4.83
N ILE A 159 41.98 -10.14 5.80
CA ILE A 159 41.15 -9.10 6.46
C ILE A 159 40.70 -8.06 5.44
N LEU A 160 41.59 -7.61 4.54
CA LEU A 160 41.26 -6.61 3.52
C LEU A 160 40.19 -7.12 2.54
N VAL A 161 40.36 -8.33 2.01
CA VAL A 161 39.40 -8.95 1.08
C VAL A 161 38.06 -9.21 1.79
N THR A 162 38.11 -9.74 3.01
CA THR A 162 36.90 -10.00 3.80
C THR A 162 36.17 -8.70 4.12
N HIS A 163 36.87 -7.62 4.44
CA HIS A 163 36.25 -6.31 4.69
C HIS A 163 35.48 -5.80 3.46
N ILE A 164 36.08 -5.89 2.27
CA ILE A 164 35.43 -5.50 1.02
C ILE A 164 34.19 -6.37 0.75
N LEU A 165 34.33 -7.70 0.86
CA LEU A 165 33.23 -8.63 0.61
C LEU A 165 32.06 -8.44 1.57
N THR A 166 32.34 -8.36 2.87
CA THR A 166 31.31 -8.19 3.91
C THR A 166 30.65 -6.81 3.82
N GLY A 167 31.40 -5.76 3.54
CA GLY A 167 30.87 -4.41 3.31
C GLY A 167 29.89 -4.36 2.13
N ILE A 168 30.29 -4.91 0.97
CA ILE A 168 29.42 -5.00 -0.22
C ILE A 168 28.16 -5.84 0.09
N THR A 169 28.32 -6.95 0.81
CA THR A 169 27.20 -7.83 1.18
C THR A 169 26.18 -7.10 2.04
N LEU A 170 26.63 -6.43 3.10
CA LEU A 170 25.76 -5.68 4.01
C LEU A 170 25.07 -4.53 3.28
N PHE A 171 25.79 -3.80 2.43
CA PHE A 171 25.22 -2.73 1.64
C PHE A 171 24.16 -3.25 0.66
N ALA A 172 24.43 -4.34 -0.06
CA ALA A 172 23.51 -4.93 -1.02
C ALA A 172 22.24 -5.48 -0.34
N VAL A 173 22.38 -6.26 0.73
CA VAL A 173 21.25 -6.84 1.48
C VAL A 173 20.44 -5.74 2.16
N GLY A 174 21.10 -4.76 2.78
CA GLY A 174 20.44 -3.63 3.44
C GLY A 174 19.67 -2.75 2.45
N SER A 175 20.30 -2.37 1.34
CA SER A 175 19.67 -1.56 0.29
C SER A 175 18.48 -2.28 -0.34
N PHE A 176 18.63 -3.57 -0.67
CA PHE A 176 17.54 -4.37 -1.23
C PHE A 176 16.36 -4.50 -0.25
N SER A 177 16.64 -4.73 1.03
CA SER A 177 15.62 -4.84 2.07
C SER A 177 14.87 -3.52 2.28
N LEU A 178 15.60 -2.40 2.29
CA LEU A 178 14.99 -1.06 2.42
C LEU A 178 14.14 -0.71 1.20
N MET A 179 14.64 -0.95 -0.01
CA MET A 179 13.89 -0.71 -1.24
C MET A 179 12.62 -1.56 -1.30
N SER A 180 12.72 -2.83 -0.91
CA SER A 180 11.59 -3.75 -0.79
C SER A 180 10.53 -3.24 0.19
N TYR A 181 10.97 -2.70 1.34
CA TYR A 181 10.08 -2.11 2.33
C TYR A 181 9.38 -0.84 1.82
N VAL A 182 10.13 0.07 1.18
CA VAL A 182 9.57 1.31 0.62
C VAL A 182 8.51 1.01 -0.44
N GLN A 183 8.78 0.07 -1.35
CA GLN A 183 7.81 -0.32 -2.38
C GLN A 183 6.52 -0.91 -1.79
N GLU A 184 6.63 -1.74 -0.75
CA GLU A 184 5.45 -2.32 -0.09
C GLU A 184 4.62 -1.25 0.61
N ARG A 185 5.30 -0.29 1.25
CA ARG A 185 4.64 0.86 1.88
C ARG A 185 3.88 1.71 0.86
N GLU A 186 4.49 2.04 -0.27
CA GLU A 186 3.82 2.80 -1.34
C GLU A 186 2.58 2.09 -1.89
N LYS A 187 2.64 0.76 -2.05
CA LYS A 187 1.47 -0.02 -2.46
C LYS A 187 0.36 0.04 -1.42
N SER A 188 0.70 -0.11 -0.14
CA SER A 188 -0.26 -0.02 0.95
C SER A 188 -0.91 1.37 1.00
N GLU A 189 -0.14 2.44 0.85
CA GLU A 189 -0.66 3.81 0.84
C GLU A 189 -1.60 4.05 -0.35
N LYS A 190 -1.26 3.54 -1.54
CA LYS A 190 -2.15 3.60 -2.72
C LYS A 190 -3.44 2.81 -2.53
N LEU A 191 -3.36 1.64 -1.89
CA LEU A 191 -4.55 0.83 -1.57
C LEU A 191 -5.45 1.55 -0.57
N VAL A 192 -4.90 2.15 0.48
CA VAL A 192 -5.65 2.95 1.45
C VAL A 192 -6.32 4.14 0.75
N ALA A 193 -5.58 4.92 -0.04
CA ALA A 193 -6.14 6.04 -0.79
C ALA A 193 -7.26 5.60 -1.75
N ARG A 194 -7.12 4.42 -2.36
CA ARG A 194 -8.17 3.85 -3.22
C ARG A 194 -9.41 3.44 -2.43
N LEU A 195 -9.23 2.83 -1.25
CA LEU A 195 -10.32 2.48 -0.36
C LEU A 195 -11.04 3.73 0.14
N ASP A 196 -10.31 4.78 0.50
CA ASP A 196 -10.89 6.06 0.92
C ASP A 196 -11.70 6.69 -0.21
N TYR A 197 -11.16 6.72 -1.44
CA TYR A 197 -11.89 7.21 -2.62
C TYR A 197 -13.21 6.44 -2.83
N LEU A 198 -13.18 5.11 -2.75
CA LEU A 198 -14.37 4.27 -2.89
C LEU A 198 -15.33 4.41 -1.71
N ALA A 199 -14.82 4.69 -0.50
CA ALA A 199 -15.63 4.85 0.69
C ALA A 199 -16.44 6.15 0.71
N VAL A 200 -15.98 7.19 -0.01
CA VAL A 200 -16.63 8.52 -0.03
C VAL A 200 -17.40 8.82 -1.31
N ARG A 201 -17.27 8.00 -2.35
CA ARG A 201 -17.96 8.18 -3.65
C ARG A 201 -19.06 7.15 -3.86
N ASP A 202 -20.06 7.50 -4.67
CA ASP A 202 -21.09 6.60 -5.17
C ASP A 202 -20.58 5.82 -6.38
N SER A 203 -20.77 4.50 -6.38
CA SER A 203 -20.16 3.61 -7.39
C SER A 203 -20.72 3.77 -8.79
N LEU A 204 -21.96 4.28 -8.94
CA LEU A 204 -22.59 4.46 -10.25
C LEU A 204 -22.20 5.81 -10.86
N THR A 205 -22.35 6.87 -10.09
CA THR A 205 -22.22 8.25 -10.59
C THR A 205 -20.84 8.84 -10.43
N GLY A 206 -20.02 8.32 -9.51
CA GLY A 206 -18.74 8.93 -9.13
C GLY A 206 -18.88 10.24 -8.35
N LEU A 207 -20.10 10.64 -7.97
CA LEU A 207 -20.35 11.76 -7.05
C LEU A 207 -19.98 11.38 -5.62
N TYR A 208 -19.93 12.33 -4.70
CA TYR A 208 -19.86 11.98 -3.28
C TYR A 208 -21.07 11.16 -2.87
N ASN A 209 -20.90 10.29 -1.88
CA ASN A 209 -22.00 9.49 -1.35
C ASN A 209 -22.60 10.13 -0.08
N ARG A 210 -23.75 9.61 0.34
CA ARG A 210 -24.44 10.06 1.55
C ARG A 210 -23.54 10.10 2.79
N ARG A 211 -22.61 9.16 2.95
CA ARG A 211 -21.70 9.12 4.11
C ARG A 211 -20.77 10.34 4.11
N TYR A 212 -20.21 10.69 2.97
CA TYR A 212 -19.35 11.86 2.83
C TYR A 212 -20.11 13.16 3.11
N LEU A 213 -21.33 13.30 2.58
CA LEU A 213 -22.18 14.46 2.84
C LEU A 213 -22.41 14.71 4.33
N LEU A 214 -22.76 13.66 5.09
CA LEU A 214 -22.99 13.79 6.54
C LEU A 214 -21.73 14.29 7.26
N LYS A 215 -20.58 13.73 6.91
CA LYS A 215 -19.28 14.15 7.45
C LYS A 215 -18.96 15.61 7.09
N PHE A 216 -19.21 16.01 5.84
CA PHE A 216 -18.96 17.38 5.37
C PHE A 216 -19.85 18.41 6.09
N LEU A 217 -21.13 18.09 6.29
CA LEU A 217 -22.04 18.93 7.07
C LEU A 217 -21.57 19.10 8.51
N GLU A 218 -21.13 18.00 9.14
CA GLU A 218 -20.62 17.99 10.52
C GLU A 218 -19.30 18.74 10.71
N GLU A 219 -18.36 18.58 9.78
CA GLU A 219 -17.00 19.09 9.92
C GLU A 219 -16.81 20.49 9.35
N THR A 220 -17.49 20.83 8.25
CA THR A 220 -17.27 22.09 7.52
C THR A 220 -18.38 23.08 7.84
N VAL A 221 -19.62 22.72 7.50
CA VAL A 221 -20.75 23.67 7.46
C VAL A 221 -21.08 24.19 8.87
N TRP A 222 -21.08 23.33 9.88
CA TRP A 222 -21.49 23.74 11.24
C TRP A 222 -20.38 24.26 12.13
N LYS A 223 -19.12 23.94 11.82
CA LYS A 223 -17.97 24.51 12.54
C LYS A 223 -17.65 25.93 12.08
N HIS A 224 -17.87 26.24 10.80
CA HIS A 224 -17.48 27.51 10.21
C HIS A 224 -18.60 28.51 9.99
N ARG A 225 -19.86 28.15 10.36
CA ARG A 225 -21.09 28.97 10.31
C ARG A 225 -21.00 30.13 9.30
N ASN A 226 -21.43 29.92 8.05
CA ASN A 226 -22.14 30.87 7.18
C ASN A 226 -22.30 30.33 5.74
N ASP A 227 -23.22 30.94 4.99
CA ASP A 227 -23.43 30.95 3.52
C ASP A 227 -23.71 29.63 2.78
N TYR A 228 -23.92 28.52 3.50
CA TYR A 228 -24.31 27.27 2.85
C TYR A 228 -25.83 27.12 2.67
N PHE A 229 -26.23 26.67 1.48
CA PHE A 229 -27.57 26.21 1.15
C PHE A 229 -27.54 24.74 0.76
N ILE A 230 -28.58 24.00 1.12
CA ILE A 230 -28.78 22.61 0.71
C ILE A 230 -29.91 22.56 -0.31
N ALA A 231 -29.59 22.05 -1.50
CA ALA A 231 -30.56 21.71 -2.52
C ALA A 231 -30.67 20.18 -2.60
N MET A 232 -31.87 19.64 -2.53
CA MET A 232 -32.14 18.23 -2.83
C MET A 232 -32.92 18.15 -4.13
N PHE A 233 -32.50 17.27 -5.03
CA PHE A 233 -33.15 16.99 -6.31
C PHE A 233 -33.62 15.55 -6.34
N ASP A 234 -34.75 15.31 -7.01
CA ASP A 234 -35.29 13.99 -7.27
C ASP A 234 -35.82 13.94 -8.71
N LEU A 235 -35.44 12.90 -9.45
CA LEU A 235 -35.86 12.69 -10.83
C LEU A 235 -37.36 12.41 -10.91
N ASP A 236 -38.06 13.18 -11.73
CA ASP A 236 -39.51 13.02 -11.90
C ASP A 236 -39.83 11.77 -12.73
N ASN A 237 -40.78 10.96 -12.23
CA ASN A 237 -41.23 9.73 -12.88
C ASN A 237 -40.13 8.67 -13.11
N PHE A 238 -39.03 8.68 -12.34
CA PHE A 238 -37.90 7.76 -12.56
C PHE A 238 -38.28 6.27 -12.53
N LYS A 239 -39.22 5.88 -11.66
CA LYS A 239 -39.76 4.51 -11.67
C LYS A 239 -40.40 4.13 -13.02
N GLN A 240 -41.09 5.07 -13.68
CA GLN A 240 -41.67 4.83 -15.01
C GLN A 240 -40.59 4.70 -16.08
N ILE A 241 -39.50 5.47 -15.97
CA ILE A 241 -38.32 5.35 -16.84
C ILE A 241 -37.74 3.94 -16.71
N ASN A 242 -37.46 3.47 -15.48
CA ASN A 242 -36.96 2.12 -15.24
C ASN A 242 -37.90 1.04 -15.78
N ASN A 243 -39.20 1.19 -15.57
CA ASN A 243 -40.19 0.21 -16.03
C ASN A 243 -40.30 0.15 -17.56
N LYS A 244 -40.12 1.28 -18.25
CA LYS A 244 -40.30 1.38 -19.71
C LYS A 244 -39.02 1.04 -20.47
N TYR A 245 -37.86 1.50 -19.99
CA TYR A 245 -36.58 1.45 -20.70
C TYR A 245 -35.54 0.53 -20.03
N GLY A 246 -35.86 -0.04 -18.86
CA GLY A 246 -34.99 -0.93 -18.12
C GLY A 246 -34.01 -0.22 -17.18
N HIS A 247 -33.50 -0.97 -16.20
CA HIS A 247 -32.59 -0.44 -15.18
C HIS A 247 -31.27 0.07 -15.74
N THR A 248 -30.71 -0.58 -16.77
CA THR A 248 -29.46 -0.13 -17.41
C THR A 248 -29.59 1.26 -18.00
N PHE A 249 -30.73 1.56 -18.65
CA PHE A 249 -30.98 2.90 -19.16
C PHE A 249 -31.25 3.89 -18.03
N GLY A 250 -31.98 3.47 -16.98
CA GLY A 250 -32.15 4.28 -15.78
C GLY A 250 -30.82 4.69 -15.13
N ASP A 251 -29.86 3.78 -15.08
CA ASP A 251 -28.50 4.05 -14.61
C ASP A 251 -27.78 5.08 -15.50
N THR A 252 -27.93 5.00 -16.82
CA THR A 252 -27.45 6.03 -17.75
C THR A 252 -28.09 7.39 -17.47
N VAL A 253 -29.40 7.44 -17.21
CA VAL A 253 -30.11 8.69 -16.86
C VAL A 253 -29.55 9.29 -15.57
N ILE A 254 -29.35 8.48 -14.53
CA ILE A 254 -28.77 8.93 -13.25
C ILE A 254 -27.35 9.47 -13.47
N CYS A 255 -26.51 8.76 -14.23
CA CYS A 255 -25.15 9.20 -14.54
C CYS A 255 -25.11 10.53 -15.30
N THR A 256 -25.99 10.71 -16.29
CA THR A 256 -26.06 11.94 -17.08
C THR A 256 -26.50 13.13 -16.23
N VAL A 257 -27.51 12.94 -15.39
CA VAL A 257 -27.98 13.98 -14.46
C VAL A 257 -26.93 14.31 -13.41
N GLY A 258 -26.30 13.29 -12.82
CA GLY A 258 -25.24 13.47 -11.84
C GLY A 258 -24.07 14.30 -12.39
N LYS A 259 -23.62 13.99 -13.61
CA LYS A 259 -22.59 14.78 -14.32
C LYS A 259 -23.04 16.20 -14.61
N LEU A 260 -24.32 16.41 -14.94
CA LEU A 260 -24.86 17.74 -15.20
C LEU A 260 -24.84 18.59 -13.92
N ILE A 261 -25.30 18.04 -12.80
CA ILE A 261 -25.30 18.74 -11.50
C ILE A 261 -23.86 19.04 -11.08
N GLN A 262 -22.94 18.08 -11.24
CA GLN A 262 -21.52 18.26 -10.91
C GLN A 262 -20.85 19.40 -11.68
N LYS A 263 -21.25 19.65 -12.94
CA LYS A 263 -20.69 20.78 -13.71
C LYS A 263 -21.04 22.15 -13.12
N SER A 264 -22.04 22.23 -12.24
CA SER A 264 -22.42 23.45 -11.54
C SER A 264 -21.68 23.64 -10.22
N GLU A 265 -20.91 22.64 -9.76
CA GLU A 265 -20.11 22.65 -8.52
C GLU A 265 -18.87 23.54 -8.68
N ASP A 266 -18.68 24.48 -7.75
CA ASP A 266 -17.41 25.17 -7.58
C ASP A 266 -16.61 24.58 -6.41
N GLU A 267 -15.64 23.72 -6.73
CA GLU A 267 -14.78 23.08 -5.74
C GLU A 267 -13.93 24.10 -4.95
N THR A 268 -13.66 25.29 -5.50
CA THR A 268 -12.81 26.30 -4.85
C THR A 268 -13.50 27.02 -3.70
N THR A 269 -14.84 27.10 -3.74
CA THR A 269 -15.68 27.66 -2.68
C THR A 269 -16.21 26.59 -1.73
N GLY A 270 -15.77 25.33 -1.89
CA GLY A 270 -16.14 24.21 -1.04
C GLY A 270 -17.59 23.76 -1.23
N GLU A 271 -18.13 23.89 -2.44
CA GLU A 271 -19.40 23.30 -2.84
C GLU A 271 -19.22 21.79 -3.07
N ILE A 272 -20.25 20.98 -2.79
CA ILE A 272 -20.19 19.53 -3.04
C ILE A 272 -21.47 18.98 -3.65
N VAL A 273 -21.32 18.07 -4.62
CA VAL A 273 -22.44 17.32 -5.19
C VAL A 273 -22.41 15.86 -4.74
N THR A 274 -23.54 15.40 -4.22
CA THR A 274 -23.70 14.07 -3.62
C THR A 274 -24.85 13.31 -4.27
N ARG A 275 -24.68 12.01 -4.51
CA ARG A 275 -25.82 11.10 -4.71
C ARG A 275 -26.31 10.62 -3.35
N PHE A 276 -27.50 11.06 -2.94
CA PHE A 276 -28.04 10.79 -1.61
C PHE A 276 -28.65 9.38 -1.51
N GLY A 277 -29.26 8.90 -2.59
CA GLY A 277 -29.78 7.53 -2.70
C GLY A 277 -30.71 7.37 -3.90
N CYS A 278 -30.72 6.19 -4.52
CA CYS A 278 -31.53 5.87 -5.71
C CYS A 278 -31.41 6.96 -6.80
N GLU A 279 -32.45 7.77 -7.00
CA GLU A 279 -32.55 8.87 -7.96
C GLU A 279 -32.38 10.29 -7.35
N LYS A 280 -32.05 10.37 -6.06
CA LYS A 280 -31.91 11.62 -5.33
C LYS A 280 -30.47 12.13 -5.30
N PHE A 281 -30.32 13.42 -5.58
CA PHE A 281 -29.06 14.15 -5.52
C PHE A 281 -29.16 15.27 -4.48
N ILE A 282 -28.04 15.60 -3.86
CA ILE A 282 -27.92 16.76 -2.99
C ILE A 282 -26.77 17.62 -3.50
N TYR A 283 -27.02 18.92 -3.57
CA TYR A 283 -26.02 19.92 -3.85
C TYR A 283 -25.89 20.84 -2.64
N LEU A 284 -24.71 20.88 -2.02
CA LEU A 284 -24.36 21.88 -1.03
C LEU A 284 -23.68 23.06 -1.73
N ILE A 285 -24.30 24.22 -1.61
CA ILE A 285 -23.99 25.43 -2.35
C ILE A 285 -23.45 26.44 -1.36
N ASN A 286 -22.34 27.08 -1.69
CA ASN A 286 -21.81 28.22 -0.96
C ASN A 286 -22.22 29.49 -1.72
N ALA A 287 -23.16 30.25 -1.16
CA ALA A 287 -23.75 31.42 -1.80
C ALA A 287 -24.04 32.51 -0.78
N GLY A 288 -23.80 33.77 -1.17
CA GLY A 288 -24.01 34.92 -0.29
C GLY A 288 -25.49 35.27 -0.06
N SER A 289 -26.41 34.65 -0.81
CA SER A 289 -27.85 34.87 -0.66
C SER A 289 -28.67 33.68 -1.18
N GLU A 290 -29.92 33.59 -0.71
CA GLU A 290 -30.87 32.58 -1.20
C GLU A 290 -31.21 32.78 -2.68
N VAL A 291 -31.23 34.03 -3.16
CA VAL A 291 -31.48 34.35 -4.58
C VAL A 291 -30.39 33.76 -5.47
N GLU A 292 -29.13 33.86 -5.05
CA GLU A 292 -27.98 33.29 -5.76
C GLU A 292 -28.03 31.75 -5.75
N ALA A 293 -28.30 31.15 -4.59
CA ALA A 293 -28.46 29.70 -4.47
C ALA A 293 -29.62 29.18 -5.35
N TYR A 294 -30.76 29.86 -5.32
CA TYR A 294 -31.92 29.52 -6.14
C TYR A 294 -31.61 29.62 -7.63
N ALA A 295 -30.88 30.65 -8.06
CA ALA A 295 -30.49 30.80 -9.46
C ALA A 295 -29.63 29.61 -9.95
N LYS A 296 -28.67 29.12 -9.13
CA LYS A 296 -27.88 27.92 -9.45
C LYS A 296 -28.79 26.68 -9.59
N VAL A 297 -29.68 26.46 -8.62
CA VAL A 297 -30.58 25.28 -8.59
C VAL A 297 -31.59 25.30 -9.74
N GLU A 298 -32.15 26.48 -10.04
CA GLU A 298 -33.10 26.65 -11.14
C GLU A 298 -32.42 26.50 -12.51
N SER A 299 -31.16 26.92 -12.65
CA SER A 299 -30.34 26.65 -13.84
C SER A 299 -30.19 25.14 -14.07
N ILE A 300 -29.83 24.38 -13.02
CA ILE A 300 -29.72 22.92 -13.07
C ILE A 300 -31.04 22.29 -13.53
N ARG A 301 -32.17 22.70 -12.96
CA ARG A 301 -33.49 22.18 -13.33
C ARG A 301 -33.81 22.42 -14.81
N LYS A 302 -33.58 23.64 -15.31
CA LYS A 302 -33.76 23.99 -16.73
C LYS A 302 -32.84 23.16 -17.62
N ALA A 303 -31.58 22.98 -17.22
CA ALA A 303 -30.60 22.21 -17.96
C ALA A 303 -30.95 20.71 -18.01
N VAL A 304 -31.47 20.12 -16.93
CA VAL A 304 -31.97 18.73 -16.97
C VAL A 304 -33.11 18.57 -17.96
N ARG A 305 -34.03 19.53 -18.02
CA ARG A 305 -35.14 19.51 -19.00
C ARG A 305 -34.67 19.54 -20.46
N GLN A 306 -33.46 20.04 -20.70
CA GLN A 306 -32.85 20.11 -22.03
C GLN A 306 -32.05 18.85 -22.38
N ILE A 307 -31.89 17.89 -21.47
CA ILE A 307 -31.21 16.62 -21.77
C ILE A 307 -32.05 15.84 -22.79
N THR A 308 -31.41 15.48 -23.90
CA THR A 308 -31.93 14.53 -24.88
C THR A 308 -31.06 13.28 -24.88
N PHE A 309 -31.69 12.12 -25.05
CA PHE A 309 -30.99 10.83 -25.19
C PHE A 309 -31.17 10.35 -26.62
N GLU A 310 -30.07 10.06 -27.33
CA GLU A 310 -30.11 9.64 -28.74
C GLU A 310 -30.95 8.37 -28.95
N GLU A 311 -30.87 7.43 -28.00
CA GLU A 311 -31.60 6.16 -28.02
C GLU A 311 -33.12 6.36 -27.79
N HIS A 312 -33.50 7.42 -27.06
CA HIS A 312 -34.89 7.75 -26.70
C HIS A 312 -35.17 9.27 -26.82
N PRO A 313 -35.23 9.82 -28.04
CA PRO A 313 -35.38 11.26 -28.26
C PRO A 313 -36.71 11.83 -27.75
N GLU A 314 -37.71 10.98 -27.55
CA GLU A 314 -39.03 11.35 -27.04
C GLU A 314 -39.08 11.50 -25.52
N LEU A 315 -38.06 11.05 -24.79
CA LEU A 315 -38.02 11.11 -23.34
C LEU A 315 -37.82 12.54 -22.85
N GLN A 316 -38.84 13.09 -22.18
CA GLN A 316 -38.74 14.36 -21.48
C GLN A 316 -38.38 14.12 -20.01
N LEU A 317 -37.10 14.32 -19.69
CA LEU A 317 -36.60 14.21 -18.32
C LEU A 317 -36.80 15.54 -17.57
N THR A 318 -37.28 15.48 -16.33
CA THR A 318 -37.42 16.65 -15.46
C THR A 318 -37.02 16.30 -14.03
N ILE A 319 -36.75 17.32 -13.21
CA ILE A 319 -36.42 17.16 -11.80
C ILE A 319 -37.25 18.10 -10.95
N SER A 320 -37.62 17.62 -9.77
CA SER A 320 -38.20 18.43 -8.71
C SER A 320 -37.18 18.61 -7.60
N GLY A 321 -37.13 19.81 -7.01
CA GLY A 321 -36.12 20.12 -6.00
C GLY A 321 -36.64 20.94 -4.82
N GLY A 322 -35.96 20.80 -3.70
CA GLY A 322 -36.14 21.60 -2.49
C GLY A 322 -34.85 22.37 -2.18
N LEU A 323 -34.95 23.63 -1.76
CA LEU A 323 -33.82 24.48 -1.37
C LEU A 323 -34.03 25.04 0.04
N LEU A 324 -33.02 24.93 0.90
CA LEU A 324 -33.02 25.46 2.25
C LEU A 324 -31.66 26.09 2.62
N PRO A 325 -31.64 27.16 3.42
CA PRO A 325 -30.41 27.60 4.06
C PRO A 325 -29.98 26.60 5.14
N CYS A 326 -28.67 26.38 5.28
CA CYS A 326 -28.08 25.54 6.32
C CYS A 326 -28.00 26.28 7.67
N ASN A 327 -29.13 26.79 8.16
CA ASN A 327 -29.22 27.59 9.38
C ASN A 327 -29.37 26.71 10.64
N SER A 328 -28.43 25.78 10.85
CA SER A 328 -28.42 24.94 12.04
C SER A 328 -27.47 25.49 13.10
N LYS A 329 -27.84 25.36 14.39
CA LYS A 329 -27.00 25.72 15.54
C LYS A 329 -26.32 24.49 16.18
N SER A 330 -26.63 23.26 15.76
CA SER A 330 -26.18 22.01 16.37
C SER A 330 -26.08 20.83 15.39
N ALA A 331 -25.23 19.84 15.70
CA ALA A 331 -25.11 18.60 14.93
C ALA A 331 -26.37 17.71 14.96
N SER A 332 -27.22 17.87 15.99
CA SER A 332 -28.54 17.22 16.07
C SER A 332 -29.47 17.57 14.89
N ASP A 333 -29.14 18.63 14.15
CA ASP A 333 -30.02 19.23 13.17
C ASP A 333 -29.78 18.68 11.73
N VAL A 334 -28.79 17.78 11.48
CA VAL A 334 -28.53 17.27 10.08
C VAL A 334 -29.79 16.58 9.59
N LYS A 335 -30.31 15.70 10.43
CA LYS A 335 -31.44 14.84 10.10
C LYS A 335 -32.68 15.68 9.87
N GLN A 336 -32.86 16.74 10.66
CA GLN A 336 -33.98 17.65 10.50
C GLN A 336 -33.84 18.51 9.23
N LEU A 337 -32.63 18.98 8.91
CA LEU A 337 -32.36 19.69 7.66
C LEU A 337 -32.65 18.82 6.44
N LEU A 338 -32.13 17.59 6.43
CA LEU A 338 -32.36 16.60 5.36
C LEU A 338 -33.84 16.22 5.25
N PHE A 339 -34.55 16.13 6.38
CA PHE A 339 -35.98 15.86 6.40
C PHE A 339 -36.78 17.02 5.78
N ARG A 340 -36.51 18.26 6.19
CA ARG A 340 -37.22 19.44 5.67
C ARG A 340 -36.97 19.68 4.18
N VAL A 341 -35.74 19.46 3.69
CA VAL A 341 -35.46 19.62 2.26
C VAL A 341 -36.18 18.53 1.44
N ASP A 342 -36.32 17.32 2.00
CA ASP A 342 -37.10 16.24 1.38
C ASP A 342 -38.61 16.57 1.33
N GLU A 343 -39.16 17.18 2.38
CA GLU A 343 -40.55 17.66 2.38
C GLU A 343 -40.81 18.69 1.26
N LEU A 344 -39.86 19.58 0.99
CA LEU A 344 -39.96 20.54 -0.13
C LEU A 344 -39.95 19.83 -1.50
N VAL A 345 -39.13 18.78 -1.66
CA VAL A 345 -39.13 17.95 -2.88
C VAL A 345 -40.49 17.26 -3.05
N VAL A 346 -41.07 16.72 -1.98
CA VAL A 346 -42.41 16.11 -2.01
C VAL A 346 -43.47 17.16 -2.39
N SER A 347 -43.41 18.36 -1.83
CA SER A 347 -44.30 19.47 -2.21
C SER A 347 -44.18 19.81 -3.70
N ALA A 348 -42.96 19.96 -4.20
CA ALA A 348 -42.68 20.22 -5.61
C ALA A 348 -43.28 19.14 -6.53
N LYS A 349 -43.18 17.87 -6.13
CA LYS A 349 -43.79 16.75 -6.87
C LYS A 349 -45.32 16.77 -6.86
N ASN A 350 -45.93 17.14 -5.74
CA ASN A 350 -47.39 17.21 -5.61
C ASN A 350 -48.00 18.41 -6.36
N GLN A 351 -47.25 19.50 -6.52
CA GLN A 351 -47.71 20.73 -7.19
C GLN A 351 -47.38 20.75 -8.70
N GLY A 352 -47.21 19.60 -9.33
CA GLY A 352 -47.03 19.51 -10.79
C GLY A 352 -45.63 19.19 -11.29
N LYS A 353 -44.68 18.87 -10.39
CA LYS A 353 -43.30 18.46 -10.72
C LYS A 353 -42.50 19.54 -11.44
N ASN A 354 -41.26 19.25 -11.85
CA ASN A 354 -40.42 20.13 -12.66
C ASN A 354 -40.32 21.57 -12.10
N GLN A 355 -40.17 21.70 -10.78
CA GLN A 355 -40.08 22.98 -10.07
C GLN A 355 -39.16 22.88 -8.85
N ILE A 356 -38.65 24.03 -8.41
CA ILE A 356 -37.88 24.18 -7.19
C ILE A 356 -38.77 24.83 -6.14
N ARG A 357 -38.75 24.29 -4.92
CA ARG A 357 -39.45 24.86 -3.76
C ARG A 357 -38.45 25.30 -2.71
N ASN A 358 -38.69 26.45 -2.11
CA ASN A 358 -38.01 26.95 -0.92
C ASN A 358 -39.05 27.31 0.15
N MET A 359 -38.63 27.70 1.35
CA MET A 359 -39.54 28.04 2.47
C MET A 359 -40.19 29.42 2.31
N VAL A 360 -39.97 30.10 1.20
CA VAL A 360 -40.52 31.44 0.93
C VAL A 360 -41.64 31.30 -0.12
N GLU A 361 -42.88 31.22 0.35
CA GLU A 361 -44.04 31.62 -0.45
C GLU A 361 -44.92 32.55 0.39
N ASN A 362 -44.77 33.86 0.14
CA ASN A 362 -45.71 34.59 -0.71
C ASN A 362 -44.97 35.66 -1.51
#